data_AF-A0A8E2LCJ3-F1
#
_entry.id   AF-A0A8E2LCJ3-F1
#
_cell.length_a   1.000
_cell.length_b   1.000
_cell.length_c   1.000
_cell.angle_alpha   90.00
_cell.angle_beta   90.00
_cell.angle_gamma   90.00
#
_symmetry.space_group_name_H-M   'P 1'
#
loop_
_entity.id
_entity.type
_entity.pdbx_description
1 polymer ?
#
loop_
_entity_poly.entity_id
_entity_poly.type
_entity_poly.pdbx_seq_one_letter_code
_entity_poly.pdbx_strand_id
1 'polypeptide(L)'
;MIMTSTSSLTRNIWSGILFGVGLVCFLDETIFHQILYWHHFYDKSTLSIGLVSDGLFHAFSWFATIGGLFLLADLRRKNAFWLKRWIGGVFLGGGGFQLYDGIIQHKLMRIHQIRYVENLIIYDLLWNIIALVLLLIAIILIVKTKKEILVRGKTANE
;
A
#
# COMPACT_ATOMS: atom_id res chain seq x y z
N MET A 1 0.98 -32.35 0.36
CA MET A 1 1.66 -31.21 -0.29
C MET A 1 0.58 -30.31 -0.90
N ILE A 2 0.35 -29.11 -0.37
CA ILE A 2 -0.68 -28.21 -0.92
C ILE A 2 -0.13 -27.60 -2.20
N MET A 3 -0.58 -28.10 -3.36
CA MET A 3 -0.33 -27.45 -4.65
C MET A 3 -1.05 -26.10 -4.64
N THR A 4 -0.31 -25.03 -4.36
CA THR A 4 -0.85 -23.68 -4.49
C THR A 4 -0.93 -23.35 -5.98
N SER A 5 -2.15 -23.19 -6.49
CA SER A 5 -2.35 -22.76 -7.87
C SER A 5 -1.69 -21.40 -8.12
N THR A 6 -1.29 -21.13 -9.37
CA THR A 6 -0.78 -19.82 -9.79
C THR A 6 -1.74 -18.69 -9.44
N SER A 7 -3.05 -18.94 -9.51
CA SER A 7 -4.11 -18.03 -9.06
C SER A 7 -4.01 -17.68 -7.57
N SER A 8 -3.76 -18.67 -6.71
CA SER A 8 -3.58 -18.44 -5.27
C SER A 8 -2.32 -17.63 -4.95
N LEU A 9 -1.23 -17.87 -5.68
CA LEU A 9 0.03 -17.12 -5.51
C LEU A 9 -0.13 -15.64 -5.89
N THR A 10 -0.87 -15.35 -6.96
CA THR A 10 -1.19 -13.98 -7.38
C THR A 10 -2.17 -13.32 -6.42
N ARG A 11 -3.17 -14.05 -5.93
CA ARG A 11 -4.12 -13.55 -4.91
C ARG A 11 -3.46 -13.16 -3.59
N ASN A 12 -2.41 -13.85 -3.15
CA ASN A 12 -1.64 -13.43 -1.97
C ASN A 12 -1.05 -12.02 -2.15
N ILE A 13 -0.53 -11.72 -3.34
CA ILE A 13 0.04 -10.40 -3.65
C ILE A 13 -1.08 -9.35 -3.70
N TRP A 14 -2.18 -9.59 -4.44
CA TRP A 14 -3.27 -8.63 -4.54
C TRP A 14 -3.98 -8.36 -3.22
N SER A 15 -4.21 -9.40 -2.40
CA SER A 15 -4.72 -9.23 -1.04
C SER A 15 -3.80 -8.34 -0.21
N GLY A 16 -2.48 -8.56 -0.30
CA GLY A 16 -1.50 -7.71 0.35
C GLY A 16 -1.51 -6.29 -0.19
N ILE A 17 -1.52 -6.09 -1.52
CA ILE A 17 -1.52 -4.76 -2.15
C ILE A 17 -2.72 -3.95 -1.66
N LEU A 18 -3.93 -4.50 -1.76
CA LEU A 18 -5.15 -3.79 -1.32
C LEU A 18 -5.09 -3.43 0.16
N PHE A 19 -4.66 -4.36 1.00
CA PHE A 19 -4.47 -4.10 2.43
C PHE A 19 -3.41 -3.03 2.70
N GLY A 20 -2.29 -3.07 1.98
CA GLY A 20 -1.20 -2.10 2.11
C GLY A 20 -1.57 -0.69 1.67
N VAL A 21 -2.29 -0.56 0.55
CA VAL A 21 -2.87 0.72 0.10
C VAL A 21 -3.80 1.26 1.18
N GLY A 22 -4.75 0.44 1.63
CA GLY A 22 -5.72 0.85 2.67
C GLY A 22 -5.04 1.26 3.98
N LEU A 23 -4.06 0.50 4.44
CA LEU A 23 -3.29 0.80 5.65
C LEU A 23 -2.55 2.14 5.55
N VAL A 24 -1.82 2.38 4.45
CA VAL A 24 -1.07 3.63 4.30
C VAL A 24 -2.00 4.82 4.12
N CYS A 25 -3.09 4.70 3.33
CA CYS A 25 -4.09 5.76 3.22
C CYS A 25 -4.72 6.11 4.58
N PHE A 26 -5.05 5.09 5.39
CA PHE A 26 -5.59 5.28 6.73
C PHE A 26 -4.59 5.99 7.65
N LEU A 27 -3.32 5.55 7.64
CA LEU A 27 -2.26 6.18 8.45
C LEU A 27 -2.03 7.62 8.03
N ASP A 28 -2.02 7.89 6.73
CA ASP A 28 -1.84 9.21 6.17
C ASP A 28 -2.96 10.17 6.62
N GLU A 29 -4.20 9.75 6.39
CA GLU A 29 -5.38 10.53 6.75
C GLU A 29 -5.51 10.72 8.27
N THR A 30 -5.28 9.68 9.06
CA THR A 30 -5.33 9.80 10.53
C THR A 30 -4.23 10.69 11.08
N ILE A 31 -2.98 10.48 10.65
CA ILE A 31 -1.83 11.17 11.25
C ILE A 31 -1.68 12.56 10.67
N PHE A 32 -1.60 12.70 9.35
CA PHE A 32 -1.25 13.95 8.71
C PHE A 32 -2.46 14.85 8.46
N HIS A 33 -3.63 14.29 8.12
CA HIS A 33 -4.81 15.13 7.89
C HIS A 33 -5.51 15.49 9.20
N GLN A 34 -5.75 14.52 10.08
CA GLN A 34 -6.58 14.73 11.27
C GLN A 34 -5.79 15.12 12.52
N ILE A 35 -4.72 14.39 12.88
CA ILE A 35 -4.00 14.62 14.14
C ILE A 35 -3.06 15.82 14.02
N LEU A 36 -2.28 15.87 12.95
CA LEU A 36 -1.25 16.89 12.77
C LEU A 36 -1.71 18.09 11.96
N TYR A 37 -2.84 17.99 11.25
CA TYR A 37 -3.39 19.06 10.41
C TYR A 37 -2.36 19.61 9.40
N TRP A 38 -1.55 18.72 8.80
CA TRP A 38 -0.51 19.12 7.84
C TRP A 38 -1.09 19.53 6.49
N HIS A 39 -2.16 18.87 6.04
CA HIS A 39 -2.84 19.09 4.76
C HIS A 39 -4.20 18.38 4.75
N HIS A 40 -5.07 18.75 3.81
CA HIS A 40 -6.24 17.94 3.43
C HIS A 40 -5.98 17.27 2.08
N PHE A 41 -6.82 16.30 1.70
CA PHE A 41 -6.72 15.61 0.42
C PHE A 41 -6.90 16.56 -0.78
N TYR A 42 -7.68 17.63 -0.59
CA TYR A 42 -7.85 18.68 -1.59
C TYR A 42 -7.81 20.08 -0.97
N ASP A 43 -6.67 20.75 -1.11
CA ASP A 43 -6.39 22.06 -0.50
C ASP A 43 -6.60 23.24 -1.46
N LYS A 44 -7.12 22.98 -2.67
CA LYS A 44 -7.38 24.02 -3.69
C LYS A 44 -8.75 24.69 -3.54
N SER A 45 -9.41 24.56 -2.40
CA SER A 45 -10.74 25.13 -2.17
C SER A 45 -10.97 25.48 -0.69
N THR A 46 -12.21 25.46 -0.23
CA THR A 46 -12.58 25.74 1.15
C THR A 46 -12.25 24.57 2.08
N LEU A 47 -12.09 24.87 3.36
CA LEU A 47 -11.91 23.86 4.41
C LEU A 47 -13.01 22.80 4.39
N SER A 48 -14.26 23.20 4.15
CA SER A 48 -15.39 22.25 4.05
C SER A 48 -15.20 21.24 2.93
N ILE A 49 -14.64 21.67 1.78
CA ILE A 49 -14.33 20.75 0.67
C ILE A 49 -13.13 19.87 1.02
N GLY A 50 -12.11 20.41 1.69
CA GLY A 50 -10.99 19.64 2.25
C GLY A 50 -11.47 18.50 3.13
N LEU A 51 -12.32 18.78 4.12
CA LEU A 51 -12.89 17.78 5.03
C LEU A 51 -13.75 16.74 4.33
N VAL A 52 -14.57 17.14 3.35
CA VAL A 52 -15.34 16.18 2.54
C VAL A 52 -14.41 15.27 1.75
N SER A 53 -13.35 15.82 1.16
CA SER A 53 -12.36 15.06 0.40
C SER A 53 -11.57 14.08 1.27
N ASP A 54 -11.24 14.46 2.51
CA ASP A 54 -10.63 13.56 3.50
C ASP A 54 -11.56 12.39 3.83
N GLY A 55 -12.86 12.65 4.06
CA GLY A 55 -13.84 11.60 4.33
C GLY A 55 -13.98 10.60 3.17
N LEU A 56 -13.93 11.08 1.92
CA LEU A 56 -13.93 10.20 0.74
C LEU A 56 -12.64 9.37 0.64
N PHE A 57 -11.49 9.99 0.91
CA PHE A 57 -10.20 9.31 0.96
C PHE A 57 -10.15 8.25 2.07
N HIS A 58 -10.72 8.55 3.24
CA HIS A 58 -10.88 7.60 4.35
C HIS A 58 -11.77 6.42 3.95
N ALA A 59 -12.91 6.68 3.32
CA ALA A 59 -13.79 5.61 2.83
C ALA A 59 -13.06 4.70 1.82
N PHE A 60 -12.29 5.28 0.89
CA PHE A 60 -11.45 4.53 -0.03
C PHE A 60 -10.44 3.63 0.73
N SER A 61 -9.79 4.15 1.77
CA SER A 61 -8.86 3.38 2.59
C SER A 61 -9.51 2.13 3.22
N TRP A 62 -10.74 2.28 3.72
CA TRP A 62 -11.51 1.18 4.28
C TRP A 62 -11.94 0.16 3.24
N PHE A 63 -12.42 0.60 2.07
CA PHE A 63 -12.79 -0.32 0.99
C PHE A 63 -11.58 -1.15 0.52
N ALA A 64 -10.41 -0.52 0.38
CA ALA A 64 -9.18 -1.23 0.03
C ALA A 64 -8.78 -2.24 1.12
N THR A 65 -8.82 -1.82 2.39
CA THR A 65 -8.52 -2.69 3.54
C THR A 65 -9.44 -3.89 3.60
N ILE A 66 -10.76 -3.66 3.56
CA ILE A 66 -11.79 -4.69 3.61
C ILE A 66 -11.65 -5.63 2.40
N GLY A 67 -11.50 -5.10 1.19
CA GLY A 67 -11.28 -5.90 -0.03
C GLY A 67 -10.05 -6.80 0.09
N GLY A 68 -8.94 -6.28 0.62
CA GLY A 68 -7.73 -7.05 0.91
C GLY A 68 -7.98 -8.19 1.91
N LEU A 69 -8.75 -7.92 2.98
CA LEU A 69 -9.10 -8.90 4.00
C LEU A 69 -10.09 -9.96 3.52
N PHE A 70 -11.03 -9.64 2.63
CA PHE A 70 -11.89 -10.62 1.98
C PHE A 70 -11.08 -11.62 1.15
N LEU A 71 -10.11 -11.14 0.38
CA LEU A 71 -9.19 -12.02 -0.36
C LEU A 71 -8.33 -12.86 0.59
N LEU A 72 -7.87 -12.28 1.71
CA LEU A 72 -7.11 -12.99 2.74
C LEU A 72 -7.94 -14.12 3.38
N ALA A 73 -9.20 -13.85 3.70
CA ALA A 73 -10.12 -14.83 4.26
C ALA A 73 -10.33 -16.01 3.30
N ASP A 74 -10.52 -15.76 2.00
CA ASP A 74 -10.64 -16.84 1.00
C ASP A 74 -9.34 -17.63 0.85
N LEU A 75 -8.17 -16.97 0.89
CA LEU A 75 -6.86 -17.64 0.89
C LEU A 75 -6.68 -18.56 2.09
N ARG A 76 -7.10 -18.13 3.29
CA ARG A 76 -7.04 -18.95 4.51
C ARG A 76 -8.01 -20.12 4.42
N ARG A 77 -9.25 -19.89 3.99
CA ARG A 77 -10.27 -20.93 3.79
C ARG A 77 -9.78 -22.05 2.84
N LYS A 78 -8.98 -21.68 1.83
CA LYS A 78 -8.39 -22.62 0.86
C LYS A 78 -7.03 -23.18 1.27
N ASN A 79 -6.55 -22.91 2.48
CA ASN A 79 -5.20 -23.27 2.95
C ASN A 79 -4.07 -22.82 1.99
N ALA A 80 -4.28 -21.70 1.30
CA ALA A 80 -3.38 -21.17 0.27
C ALA A 80 -2.72 -19.84 0.68
N PHE A 81 -2.91 -19.42 1.93
CA PHE A 81 -2.28 -18.21 2.47
C PHE A 81 -0.78 -18.41 2.68
N TRP A 82 0.02 -17.46 2.21
CA TRP A 82 1.45 -17.43 2.38
C TRP A 82 1.90 -16.07 2.91
N LEU A 83 2.13 -16.02 4.22
CA LEU A 83 2.46 -14.80 4.95
C LEU A 83 3.59 -13.97 4.32
N LYS A 84 4.74 -14.58 4.02
CA LYS A 84 5.89 -13.86 3.42
C LYS A 84 5.52 -13.17 2.10
N ARG A 85 4.74 -13.84 1.26
CA ARG A 85 4.30 -13.32 -0.05
C ARG A 85 3.22 -12.24 0.10
N TRP A 86 2.32 -12.42 1.07
CA TRP A 86 1.31 -11.43 1.41
C TRP A 86 1.92 -10.15 2.00
N ILE A 87 2.86 -10.27 2.93
CA ILE A 87 3.62 -9.12 3.47
C ILE A 87 4.35 -8.39 2.34
N GLY A 88 4.95 -9.11 1.40
CA GLY A 88 5.50 -8.50 0.19
C GLY A 88 4.47 -7.68 -0.61
N GLY A 89 3.23 -8.16 -0.70
CA GLY A 89 2.11 -7.40 -1.28
C GLY A 89 1.74 -6.17 -0.46
N VAL A 90 1.71 -6.25 0.88
CA VAL A 90 1.43 -5.10 1.76
C VAL A 90 2.43 -3.98 1.55
N PHE A 91 3.73 -4.30 1.54
CA PHE A 91 4.78 -3.33 1.26
C PHE A 91 4.69 -2.77 -0.18
N LEU A 92 4.31 -3.61 -1.15
CA LEU A 92 4.14 -3.18 -2.54
C LEU A 92 2.99 -2.17 -2.68
N GLY A 93 1.86 -2.47 -2.07
CA GLY A 93 0.68 -1.59 -2.09
C GLY A 93 0.93 -0.28 -1.34
N GLY A 94 1.45 -0.37 -0.11
CA GLY A 94 1.73 0.80 0.71
C GLY A 94 2.81 1.70 0.10
N GLY A 95 3.95 1.13 -0.32
CA GLY A 95 5.01 1.89 -0.97
C GLY A 95 4.60 2.44 -2.33
N GLY A 96 3.81 1.70 -3.11
CA GLY A 96 3.27 2.17 -4.39
C GLY A 96 2.32 3.35 -4.22
N PHE A 97 1.41 3.30 -3.24
CA PHE A 97 0.51 4.41 -2.93
C PHE A 97 1.28 5.64 -2.44
N GLN A 98 2.18 5.49 -1.47
CA GLN A 98 2.99 6.59 -0.94
C GLN A 98 3.78 7.31 -2.04
N LEU A 99 4.35 6.55 -2.99
CA LEU A 99 5.10 7.11 -4.12
C LEU A 99 4.16 7.81 -5.12
N TYR A 100 3.00 7.22 -5.39
CA TYR A 100 1.98 7.81 -6.24
C TYR A 100 1.52 9.16 -5.66
N ASP A 101 1.18 9.19 -4.39
CA ASP A 101 0.75 10.40 -3.70
C ASP A 101 1.86 11.48 -3.74
N GLY A 102 3.07 11.13 -3.28
CA GLY A 102 4.21 12.05 -3.22
C GLY A 102 4.64 12.64 -4.57
N ILE A 103 4.48 11.91 -5.68
CA ILE A 103 4.85 12.40 -7.02
C ILE A 103 3.64 12.99 -7.75
N ILE A 104 2.57 12.21 -7.88
CA ILE A 104 1.43 12.56 -8.73
C ILE A 104 0.57 13.61 -8.03
N GLN A 105 0.13 13.37 -6.80
CA GLN A 105 -0.80 14.28 -6.14
C GLN A 105 -0.09 15.55 -5.67
N HIS A 106 1.12 15.41 -5.11
CA HIS A 106 1.83 16.54 -4.52
C HIS A 106 2.67 17.36 -5.50
N LYS A 107 3.25 16.75 -6.55
CA LYS A 107 4.17 17.45 -7.47
C LYS A 107 3.61 17.68 -8.85
N LEU A 108 2.94 16.68 -9.43
CA LEU A 108 2.35 16.82 -10.76
C LEU A 108 1.02 17.59 -10.71
N MET A 109 0.06 17.10 -9.93
CA MET A 109 -1.28 17.70 -9.81
C MET A 109 -1.32 18.87 -8.84
N ARG A 110 -0.44 18.84 -7.83
CA ARG A 110 -0.33 19.83 -6.75
C ARG A 110 -1.68 20.11 -6.09
N ILE A 111 -2.47 19.07 -5.85
CA ILE A 111 -3.80 19.23 -5.22
C ILE A 111 -3.72 19.48 -3.72
N HIS A 112 -2.61 19.05 -3.10
CA HIS A 112 -2.17 19.37 -1.75
C HIS A 112 -0.62 19.29 -1.70
N GLN A 113 -0.01 19.69 -0.59
CA GLN A 113 1.43 19.48 -0.32
C GLN A 113 1.60 18.63 0.93
N ILE A 114 2.77 17.97 1.09
CA ILE A 114 3.01 17.09 2.26
C ILE A 114 2.91 17.91 3.54
N ARG A 115 3.43 19.13 3.48
CA ARG A 115 3.37 20.08 4.58
C ARG A 115 3.55 21.49 4.07
N TYR A 116 2.72 22.42 4.53
CA TYR A 116 2.85 23.83 4.19
C TYR A 116 3.88 24.53 5.09
N VAL A 117 5.16 24.43 4.71
CA VAL A 117 6.31 25.05 5.39
C VAL A 117 7.31 25.59 4.37
N GLU A 118 8.18 26.53 4.79
CA GLU A 118 9.21 27.12 3.90
C GLU A 118 10.12 26.04 3.29
N ASN A 119 10.62 25.11 4.11
CA ASN A 119 11.54 24.06 3.69
C ASN A 119 10.80 22.74 3.41
N LEU A 120 9.96 22.75 2.38
CA LEU A 120 9.16 21.60 1.96
C LEU A 120 10.01 20.42 1.45
N ILE A 121 11.19 20.67 0.88
CA ILE A 121 11.99 19.63 0.19
C ILE A 121 12.40 18.49 1.12
N ILE A 122 12.60 18.76 2.41
CA ILE A 122 12.95 17.72 3.40
C ILE A 122 11.78 16.74 3.56
N TYR A 123 10.55 17.25 3.63
CA TYR A 123 9.35 16.44 3.75
C TYR A 123 9.09 15.63 2.47
N ASP A 124 9.27 16.25 1.30
CA ASP A 124 9.21 15.55 0.01
C ASP A 124 10.20 14.40 -0.09
N LEU A 125 11.44 14.65 0.33
CA LEU A 125 12.49 13.65 0.26
C LEU A 125 12.20 12.49 1.21
N LEU A 126 11.82 12.77 2.46
CA LEU A 126 11.50 11.73 3.44
C LEU A 126 10.30 10.88 3.00
N TRP A 127 9.24 11.50 2.49
CA TRP A 127 8.05 10.81 2.01
C TRP A 127 8.37 9.81 0.89
N ASN A 128 9.13 10.27 -0.12
CA ASN A 128 9.51 9.43 -1.24
C ASN A 128 10.58 8.39 -0.88
N ILE A 129 11.53 8.69 0.03
CA ILE A 129 12.50 7.70 0.52
C ILE A 129 11.77 6.57 1.25
N ILE A 130 10.81 6.90 2.13
CA ILE A 130 9.99 5.89 2.81
C ILE A 130 9.28 5.02 1.77
N ALA A 131 8.66 5.63 0.76
CA ALA A 131 8.01 4.90 -0.33
C ALA A 131 8.98 3.91 -1.03
N LEU A 132 10.19 4.36 -1.36
CA LEU A 132 11.22 3.53 -2.00
C LEU A 132 11.71 2.40 -1.09
N VAL A 133 11.85 2.64 0.21
CA VAL A 133 12.22 1.59 1.18
C VAL A 133 11.14 0.52 1.27
N LEU A 134 9.86 0.91 1.34
CA LEU A 134 8.74 -0.03 1.33
C LEU A 134 8.74 -0.87 0.02
N LEU A 135 8.92 -0.22 -1.13
CA LEU A 135 9.00 -0.91 -2.43
C LEU A 135 10.20 -1.87 -2.52
N LEU A 136 11.36 -1.49 -1.98
CA LEU A 136 12.53 -2.36 -1.94
C LEU A 136 12.28 -3.61 -1.10
N ILE A 137 11.67 -3.46 0.08
CA ILE A 137 11.28 -4.59 0.94
C ILE A 137 10.30 -5.50 0.19
N ALA A 138 9.31 -4.92 -0.48
CA ALA A 138 8.35 -5.66 -1.29
C ALA A 138 9.01 -6.53 -2.36
N ILE A 139 9.92 -5.93 -3.15
CA ILE A 139 10.67 -6.62 -4.21
C ILE A 139 11.48 -7.78 -3.62
N ILE A 140 12.22 -7.53 -2.53
CA ILE A 140 13.04 -8.57 -1.87
C ILE A 140 12.17 -9.75 -1.43
N LEU A 141 11.03 -9.49 -0.77
CA LEU A 141 10.13 -10.54 -0.30
C LEU A 141 9.50 -11.33 -1.45
N ILE A 142 8.99 -10.64 -2.48
CA ILE A 142 8.35 -11.27 -3.63
C ILE A 142 9.37 -12.13 -4.41
N VAL A 143 10.59 -11.63 -4.64
CA VAL A 143 11.65 -12.38 -5.33
C VAL A 143 12.06 -13.62 -4.53
N LYS A 144 12.23 -13.50 -3.21
CA LYS A 144 12.53 -14.66 -2.34
C LYS A 144 11.46 -15.74 -2.44
N THR A 145 10.18 -15.36 -2.39
CA THR A 145 9.08 -16.33 -2.53
C THR A 145 9.03 -16.98 -3.91
N LYS A 146 9.36 -16.25 -4.99
CA LYS A 146 9.46 -16.82 -6.34
C LYS A 146 10.56 -17.89 -6.43
N LYS A 147 11.73 -17.64 -5.82
CA LYS A 147 12.82 -18.62 -5.75
C LYS A 147 12.41 -19.86 -4.95
N GLU A 148 11.75 -19.69 -3.81
CA GLU A 148 11.26 -20.80 -2.97
C GLU A 148 10.25 -21.69 -3.72
N ILE A 149 9.37 -21.12 -4.55
CA ILE A 149 8.46 -21.91 -5.42
C ILE A 149 9.25 -22.74 -6.43
N LEU A 150 10.22 -22.13 -7.11
CA LEU A 150 11.00 -22.81 -8.16
C LEU A 150 11.82 -23.98 -7.59
N VAL A 151 12.43 -23.79 -6.41
CA VAL A 151 13.18 -24.86 -5.73
C VAL A 151 12.27 -26.02 -5.35
N ARG A 152 11.11 -25.73 -4.73
CA ARG A 152 10.14 -26.77 -4.34
C ARG A 152 9.56 -27.53 -5.54
N GLY A 153 9.38 -26.85 -6.68
CA GLY A 153 8.91 -27.48 -7.92
C GLY A 153 9.93 -28.43 -8.52
N LYS A 154 11.24 -28.12 -8.44
CA LYS A 154 12.31 -29.02 -8.90
C LYS A 154 12.39 -30.28 -8.04
N THR A 155 12.43 -30.14 -6.72
CA THR A 155 12.51 -31.28 -5.79
C THR A 155 11.29 -32.21 -5.81
N ALA A 156 10.17 -31.78 -6.38
CA ALA A 156 8.97 -32.61 -6.51
C ALA A 156 8.92 -33.39 -7.84
N ASN A 157 9.77 -33.03 -8.79
CA ASN A 157 9.87 -33.67 -10.12
C ASN A 157 11.11 -34.57 -10.26
N GLU A 158 11.93 -34.66 -9.20
CA GLU A 158 13.05 -35.60 -9.02
C GLU A 158 12.59 -36.75 -8.11
#